data_AF-A0A6M1MRJ0-F1
#
_entry.id   AF-A0A6M1MRJ0-F1
#
_cell.length_a   1.000
_cell.length_b   1.000
_cell.length_c   1.000
_cell.angle_alpha   90.00
_cell.angle_beta   90.00
_cell.angle_gamma   90.00
#
_symmetry.space_group_name_H-M   'P 1'
#
loop_
_entity.id
_entity.type
_entity.pdbx_description
1 polymer ?
#
loop_
_entity_poly.entity_id
_entity_poly.type
_entity_poly.pdbx_seq_one_letter_code
_entity_poly.pdbx_strand_id
1 'polypeptide(L)'
;MTDQDTLWQLEESFWLGGAETFRSTMADGAIMVFPYPAGILQGETIVEGVKSAPRWRSVLMRDRRLNIRGAVAVLAYKAEAEREGAPIQTMLCASTYLREDGGWRLMSHQQTPA
;
A
#
# COMPACT_ATOMS: atom_id res chain seq x y z
N MET A 1 -18.19 -10.26 2.46
CA MET A 1 -16.86 -9.92 3.02
C MET A 1 -17.00 -8.63 3.79
N THR A 2 -16.33 -8.48 4.93
CA THR A 2 -16.43 -7.21 5.70
C THR A 2 -15.56 -6.12 5.06
N ASP A 3 -15.83 -4.85 5.35
CA ASP A 3 -14.95 -3.74 4.93
C ASP A 3 -13.52 -3.95 5.43
N GLN A 4 -13.38 -4.47 6.65
CA GLN A 4 -12.08 -4.79 7.24
C GLN A 4 -11.32 -5.83 6.40
N ASP A 5 -11.95 -6.95 6.06
CA ASP A 5 -11.30 -8.00 5.27
C ASP A 5 -10.92 -7.47 3.88
N THR A 6 -11.81 -6.67 3.28
CA THR A 6 -11.59 -6.05 1.97
C THR A 6 -10.37 -5.12 1.98
N LEU A 7 -10.25 -4.26 2.98
CA LEU A 7 -9.14 -3.32 3.10
C LEU A 7 -7.79 -4.03 3.30
N TRP A 8 -7.73 -5.09 4.11
CA TRP A 8 -6.48 -5.84 4.30
C TRP A 8 -6.09 -6.65 3.06
N GLN A 9 -7.05 -7.21 2.33
CA GLN A 9 -6.78 -7.86 1.05
C GLN A 9 -6.29 -6.87 0.00
N LEU A 10 -6.90 -5.68 -0.08
CA LEU A 10 -6.42 -4.62 -0.95
C LEU A 10 -4.99 -4.21 -0.58
N GLU A 11 -4.73 -3.98 0.71
CA GLU A 11 -3.39 -3.62 1.18
C GLU A 11 -2.35 -4.68 0.77
N GLU A 12 -2.64 -5.97 0.99
CA GLU A 12 -1.75 -7.07 0.57
C GLU A 12 -1.55 -7.10 -0.95
N SER A 13 -2.61 -6.83 -1.72
CA SER A 13 -2.52 -6.77 -3.18
C SER A 13 -1.59 -5.65 -3.67
N PHE A 14 -1.44 -4.54 -2.95
CA PHE A 14 -0.48 -3.50 -3.31
C PHE A 14 0.98 -3.92 -3.10
N TRP A 15 1.24 -4.82 -2.15
CA TRP A 15 2.59 -5.37 -1.94
C TRP A 15 2.95 -6.38 -3.03
N LEU A 16 2.04 -7.30 -3.34
CA LEU A 16 2.32 -8.44 -4.22
C LEU A 16 1.96 -8.17 -5.69
N GLY A 17 1.06 -7.23 -5.92
CA GLY A 17 0.49 -6.91 -7.22
C GLY A 17 1.36 -6.02 -8.08
N GLY A 18 0.84 -5.68 -9.25
CA GLY A 18 1.55 -4.92 -10.27
C GLY A 18 1.02 -3.55 -10.55
N ALA A 19 1.67 -2.88 -11.51
CA ALA A 19 1.23 -1.57 -12.00
C ALA A 19 -0.27 -1.52 -12.33
N GLU A 20 -0.85 -2.62 -12.81
CA GLU A 20 -2.30 -2.75 -13.04
C GLU A 20 -3.12 -2.73 -11.75
N THR A 21 -2.67 -3.39 -10.68
CA THR A 21 -3.27 -3.27 -9.35
C THR A 21 -3.30 -1.80 -8.93
N PHE A 22 -2.16 -1.11 -9.01
CA PHE A 22 -2.10 0.31 -8.67
C PHE A 22 -3.05 1.16 -9.51
N ARG A 23 -3.07 0.99 -10.84
CA ARG A 23 -4.02 1.75 -11.69
C ARG A 23 -5.47 1.49 -11.39
N SER A 24 -5.82 0.24 -11.05
CA SER A 24 -7.21 -0.17 -10.90
C SER A 24 -7.77 0.09 -9.51
N THR A 25 -6.94 0.25 -8.47
CA THR A 25 -7.38 0.36 -7.07
C THR A 25 -6.87 1.60 -6.32
N MET A 26 -6.03 2.42 -6.93
CA MET A 26 -5.60 3.71 -6.38
C MET A 26 -6.65 4.79 -6.66
N ALA A 27 -6.74 5.79 -5.77
CA ALA A 27 -7.54 6.99 -6.00
C ALA A 27 -6.81 7.94 -6.95
N ASP A 28 -7.57 8.77 -7.67
CA ASP A 28 -6.98 9.80 -8.54
C ASP A 28 -6.11 10.76 -7.72
N GLY A 29 -4.87 10.96 -8.18
CA GLY A 29 -3.92 11.85 -7.53
C GLY A 29 -3.37 11.36 -6.19
N ALA A 30 -3.49 10.06 -5.87
CA ALA A 30 -2.95 9.47 -4.64
C ALA A 30 -1.46 9.78 -4.44
N ILE A 31 -1.06 9.90 -3.17
CA ILE A 31 0.30 10.31 -2.77
C ILE A 31 0.93 9.21 -1.92
N MET A 32 2.13 8.78 -2.30
CA MET A 32 2.90 7.80 -1.56
C MET A 32 4.26 8.34 -1.12
N VAL A 33 4.69 7.95 0.07
CA VAL A 33 5.97 8.33 0.66
C VAL A 33 6.80 7.08 0.90
N PHE A 34 7.92 6.98 0.20
CA PHE A 34 8.86 5.88 0.29
C PHE A 34 10.20 6.33 0.87
N PRO A 35 11.01 5.39 1.40
CA PRO A 35 12.37 5.69 1.82
C PRO A 35 13.22 6.29 0.68
N TYR A 36 14.24 7.08 1.05
CA TYR A 36 15.21 7.60 0.09
C TYR A 36 15.84 6.44 -0.72
N PRO A 37 16.03 6.59 -2.06
CA PRO A 37 15.91 7.82 -2.85
C PRO A 37 14.53 8.09 -3.47
N ALA A 38 13.53 7.22 -3.31
CA ALA A 38 12.25 7.35 -4.00
C ALA A 38 11.46 8.60 -3.56
N GLY A 39 11.42 8.88 -2.25
CA GLY A 39 10.80 10.09 -1.71
C GLY A 39 9.27 10.10 -1.90
N ILE A 40 8.73 11.24 -2.32
CA ILE A 40 7.28 11.45 -2.48
C ILE A 40 6.90 11.24 -3.95
N LEU A 41 5.99 10.31 -4.21
CA LEU A 41 5.45 10.01 -5.54
C LEU A 41 3.95 10.31 -5.57
N GLN A 42 3.43 10.68 -6.74
CA GLN A 42 2.01 10.98 -6.92
C GLN A 42 1.48 10.42 -8.25
N GLY A 43 0.23 9.93 -8.23
CA GLY A 43 -0.49 9.49 -9.44
C GLY A 43 0.31 8.50 -10.29
N GLU A 44 0.40 8.75 -11.60
CA GLU A 44 1.11 7.86 -12.53
C GLU A 44 2.60 7.67 -12.22
N THR A 45 3.26 8.60 -11.53
CA THR A 45 4.66 8.42 -11.12
C THR A 45 4.82 7.25 -10.15
N ILE A 46 3.80 6.95 -9.34
CA ILE A 46 3.77 5.75 -8.49
C ILE A 46 3.78 4.49 -9.36
N VAL A 47 2.95 4.47 -10.39
CA VAL A 47 2.79 3.33 -11.30
C VAL A 47 4.09 3.04 -12.05
N GLU A 48 4.77 4.06 -12.55
CA GLU A 48 6.09 3.92 -13.19
C GLU A 48 7.16 3.46 -12.19
N GLY A 49 7.13 3.98 -10.97
CA GLY A 49 7.99 3.51 -9.88
C GLY A 49 7.84 2.00 -9.63
N VAL A 50 6.60 1.52 -9.52
CA VAL A 50 6.28 0.10 -9.29
C VAL A 50 6.74 -0.81 -10.45
N LYS A 51 6.70 -0.33 -11.70
CA LYS A 51 7.23 -1.11 -12.85
C LYS A 51 8.75 -1.28 -12.78
N SER A 52 9.46 -0.26 -12.31
CA SER A 52 10.93 -0.25 -12.25
C SER A 52 11.49 -0.90 -10.98
N ALA A 53 10.68 -1.05 -9.94
CA ALA A 53 11.11 -1.57 -8.65
C ALA A 53 11.19 -3.12 -8.62
N PRO A 54 12.16 -3.69 -7.88
CA PRO A 54 12.16 -5.12 -7.58
C PRO A 54 10.88 -5.54 -6.86
N ARG A 55 10.28 -6.65 -7.29
CA ARG A 55 8.98 -7.11 -6.77
C ARG A 55 9.10 -7.82 -5.43
N TRP A 56 8.12 -7.58 -4.57
CA TRP A 56 7.92 -8.37 -3.37
C TRP A 56 7.35 -9.75 -3.73
N ARG A 57 7.85 -10.79 -3.06
CA ARG A 57 7.37 -12.17 -3.18
C ARG A 57 6.39 -12.52 -2.06
N SER A 58 6.58 -11.93 -0.89
CA SER A 58 5.71 -12.12 0.26
C SER A 58 5.70 -10.87 1.13
N VAL A 59 4.61 -10.70 1.88
CA VAL A 59 4.51 -9.71 2.95
C VAL A 59 3.76 -10.35 4.12
N LEU A 60 4.29 -10.20 5.33
CA LEU A 60 3.59 -10.53 6.57
C LEU A 60 3.26 -9.22 7.29
N MET A 61 1.96 -8.97 7.50
CA MET A 61 1.47 -7.78 8.19
C MET A 61 1.17 -8.09 9.66
N ARG A 62 1.94 -7.49 10.56
CA ARG A 62 1.81 -7.60 12.02
C ARG A 62 1.31 -6.29 12.63
N ASP A 63 0.88 -6.35 13.88
CA ASP A 63 0.46 -5.19 14.68
C ASP A 63 -0.60 -4.30 13.98
N ARG A 64 -1.49 -4.97 13.24
CA ARG A 64 -2.52 -4.37 12.39
C ARG A 64 -3.49 -3.51 13.20
N ARG A 65 -3.64 -2.26 12.80
CA ARG A 65 -4.63 -1.30 13.30
C ARG A 65 -5.48 -0.82 12.14
N LEU A 66 -6.78 -0.74 12.35
CA LEU A 66 -7.75 -0.26 11.38
C LEU A 66 -8.71 0.71 12.08
N ASN A 67 -8.96 1.86 11.45
CA ASN A 67 -10.01 2.77 11.84
C ASN A 67 -10.83 3.17 10.60
N ILE A 68 -12.13 2.91 10.64
CA ILE A 68 -13.08 3.32 9.58
C ILE A 68 -13.98 4.43 10.13
N ARG A 69 -14.11 5.53 9.38
CA ARG A 69 -15.02 6.65 9.66
C ARG A 69 -15.69 7.10 8.36
N GLY A 70 -16.98 6.79 8.21
CA GLY A 70 -17.74 7.16 7.02
C GLY A 70 -17.14 6.55 5.76
N ALA A 71 -16.66 7.39 4.85
CA ALA A 71 -16.01 6.99 3.60
C ALA A 71 -14.48 6.91 3.69
N VAL A 72 -13.89 7.06 4.88
CA VAL A 72 -12.43 7.03 5.06
C VAL A 72 -12.03 5.85 5.94
N ALA A 73 -10.94 5.18 5.58
CA ALA A 73 -10.30 4.19 6.43
C ALA A 73 -8.79 4.47 6.55
N VAL A 74 -8.24 4.25 7.74
CA VAL A 74 -6.80 4.32 7.99
C VAL A 74 -6.31 2.98 8.50
N LEU A 75 -5.28 2.45 7.86
CA LEU A 75 -4.54 1.26 8.26
C LEU A 75 -3.17 1.69 8.78
N ALA A 76 -2.71 1.03 9.85
CA ALA A 76 -1.33 1.11 10.30
C ALA A 76 -0.85 -0.28 10.70
N TYR A 77 0.35 -0.67 10.28
CA TYR A 77 0.87 -2.02 10.48
C TYR A 77 2.39 -2.08 10.37
N LYS A 78 2.97 -3.17 10.85
CA LYS A 78 4.36 -3.55 10.63
C LYS A 78 4.39 -4.55 9.48
N ALA A 79 5.15 -4.26 8.43
CA ALA A 79 5.38 -5.14 7.30
C ALA A 79 6.72 -5.87 7.44
N GLU A 80 6.72 -7.19 7.27
CA GLU A 80 7.91 -8.02 7.07
C GLU A 80 7.84 -8.54 5.63
N ALA A 81 8.60 -7.94 4.70
CA ALA A 81 8.47 -8.19 3.27
C ALA A 81 9.75 -8.81 2.68
N GLU A 82 9.56 -9.78 1.79
CA GLU A 82 10.64 -10.51 1.13
C GLU A 82 10.67 -10.22 -0.36
N ARG A 83 11.86 -10.06 -0.94
CA ARG A 83 12.09 -10.02 -2.38
C ARG A 83 13.32 -10.83 -2.75
N GLU A 84 13.52 -11.09 -4.03
CA GLU A 84 14.67 -11.87 -4.49
C GLU A 84 15.98 -11.12 -4.26
N GLY A 85 17.02 -11.83 -3.82
CA GLY A 85 18.38 -11.29 -3.67
C GLY A 85 18.57 -10.29 -2.52
N ALA A 86 17.59 -10.11 -1.62
CA ALA A 86 17.70 -9.21 -0.47
C ALA A 86 17.22 -9.87 0.83
N PRO A 87 17.75 -9.47 2.00
CA PRO A 87 17.19 -9.84 3.30
C PRO A 87 15.74 -9.39 3.45
N ILE A 88 14.99 -10.04 4.35
CA ILE A 88 13.66 -9.59 4.75
C ILE A 88 13.76 -8.15 5.25
N GLN A 89 12.93 -7.28 4.67
CA GLN A 89 12.86 -5.88 5.05
C GLN A 89 11.72 -5.69 6.04
N THR A 90 11.96 -4.87 7.05
CA THR A 90 10.94 -4.50 8.04
C THR A 90 10.59 -3.03 7.91
N MET A 91 9.30 -2.72 7.83
CA MET A 91 8.79 -1.36 7.70
C MET A 91 7.59 -1.11 8.61
N LEU A 92 7.47 0.11 9.12
CA LEU A 92 6.22 0.65 9.64
C LEU A 92 5.47 1.31 8.49
N CYS A 93 4.20 0.97 8.33
CA CYS A 93 3.38 1.39 7.21
C CYS A 93 2.09 2.05 7.68
N ALA A 94 1.65 3.06 6.93
CA ALA A 94 0.36 3.69 7.10
C ALA A 94 -0.30 3.88 5.74
N SER A 95 -1.58 3.51 5.64
CA SER A 95 -2.36 3.65 4.41
C SER A 95 -3.68 4.33 4.71
N THR A 96 -4.11 5.26 3.85
CA THR A 96 -5.43 5.87 3.92
C THR A 96 -6.21 5.51 2.67
N TYR A 97 -7.43 5.02 2.88
CA TYR A 97 -8.37 4.67 1.84
C TYR A 97 -9.56 5.61 1.84
N LEU A 98 -10.06 5.89 0.64
CA LEU A 98 -11.31 6.59 0.40
C LEU A 98 -12.30 5.62 -0.25
N ARG A 99 -13.57 5.68 0.14
CA ARG A 99 -14.64 4.90 -0.49
C ARG A 99 -15.30 5.74 -1.59
N GLU A 100 -15.12 5.32 -2.84
CA GLU A 100 -15.65 5.96 -4.05
C GLU A 100 -16.37 4.91 -4.92
N ASP A 101 -17.49 5.28 -5.54
CA ASP A 101 -18.28 4.41 -6.43
C ASP A 101 -18.58 3.00 -5.87
N GLY A 102 -18.72 2.91 -4.54
CA GLY A 102 -18.99 1.65 -3.83
C GLY A 102 -17.77 0.77 -3.56
N GLY A 103 -16.55 1.21 -3.91
CA GLY A 103 -15.29 0.50 -3.65
C GLY A 103 -14.29 1.31 -2.83
N TRP A 104 -13.34 0.63 -2.21
CA TRP A 104 -12.22 1.28 -1.50
C TRP A 104 -11.07 1.56 -2.47
N ARG A 105 -10.55 2.79 -2.42
CA ARG A 105 -9.43 3.28 -3.22
C ARG A 105 -8.29 3.74 -2.32
N LEU A 106 -7.05 3.36 -2.63
CA LEU A 106 -5.88 3.81 -1.87
C LEU A 106 -5.58 5.28 -2.21
N MET A 107 -5.74 6.17 -1.23
CA MET A 107 -5.52 7.61 -1.38
C MET A 107 -4.12 8.03 -0.94
N SER A 108 -3.57 7.36 0.09
CA SER A 108 -2.19 7.59 0.50
C SER A 108 -1.55 6.35 1.12
N HIS A 109 -0.24 6.21 0.96
CA HIS A 109 0.57 5.18 1.59
C HIS A 109 1.93 5.71 2.02
N GLN A 110 2.44 5.27 3.16
CA GLN A 110 3.80 5.57 3.61
C GLN A 110 4.49 4.30 4.10
N GLN A 111 5.78 4.20 3.82
CA GLN A 111 6.68 3.19 4.40
C GLN A 111 7.85 3.88 5.10
N THR A 112 8.12 3.47 6.34
CA THR A 112 9.30 3.91 7.10
C THR A 112 10.07 2.67 7.53
N PRO A 113 11.39 2.57 7.27
CA PRO A 113 12.18 1.44 7.76
C PRO A 113 12.07 1.33 9.28
N ALA A 114 11.97 0.10 9.79
CA ALA A 114 11.83 -0.21 11.22
C ALA A 114 13.08 -0.88 11.78
#